data_AF-A0A090TPQ7-F1
#
_entry.id   AF-A0A090TPQ7-F1
#
_cell.length_a   1.000
_cell.length_b   1.000
_cell.length_c   1.000
_cell.angle_alpha   90.00
_cell.angle_beta   90.00
_cell.angle_gamma   90.00
#
_symmetry.space_group_name_H-M   'P 1'
#
loop_
_entity.id
_entity.type
_entity.pdbx_description
1 polymer ?
#
loop_
_entity_poly.entity_id
_entity_poly.type
_entity_poly.pdbx_seq_one_letter_code
_entity_poly.pdbx_strand_id
1 'polypeptide(L)'
;MAVNVNTNVSAMTAQRYLNNANQAQQTSMERLSSGHKINSAKDDAAGLQISNRLNVQSRGLDVAVRNANDGISIAQTAEGAMNETTNILQRMRDLSLQSANGSNSKAERVAIQEEVTALNNELNRIAETTSFGGNKLLNGTHGTKSFQIGADNGEAVMLSLRDMRSDNAQMGGTSYQAANAKDKDWSVAAGTNDLTIALTDSFGDAQTITINAKEGDDIEQLATYINGQQDLVKASVDEDGKLQVFAGNNKVDGAVTFSGGLAGDLSMQAGTAVTVDTIDVTSVGGAQESVAILDSALKYVDSHRAELGAFQNRFNHAINNLDNINENVNASKSRIKDTDFAKETTAMTKNQILSQASSSILAQAKQAPNAALSLLG
;
A
#
# COMPACT_ATOMS: atom_id res chain seq x y z
N MET A 1 -47.02 -69.38 -9.95
CA MET A 1 -46.73 -68.31 -10.95
C MET A 1 -47.26 -68.80 -12.28
N ALA A 2 -48.18 -68.06 -12.92
CA ALA A 2 -48.62 -68.40 -14.27
C ALA A 2 -47.44 -68.16 -15.22
N VAL A 3 -47.03 -69.20 -15.97
CA VAL A 3 -45.94 -69.12 -16.94
C VAL A 3 -46.52 -68.63 -18.26
N ASN A 4 -46.39 -67.33 -18.53
CA ASN A 4 -46.84 -66.73 -19.78
C ASN A 4 -45.69 -66.76 -20.79
N VAL A 5 -45.84 -67.51 -21.89
CA VAL A 5 -44.78 -67.76 -22.88
C VAL A 5 -44.50 -66.53 -23.76
N ASN A 6 -45.50 -65.70 -24.04
CA ASN A 6 -45.37 -64.52 -24.91
C ASN A 6 -44.76 -63.29 -24.22
N THR A 7 -44.90 -63.18 -22.90
CA THR A 7 -44.40 -62.01 -22.13
C THR A 7 -43.65 -62.51 -20.91
N ASN A 8 -42.33 -62.61 -21.03
CA ASN A 8 -41.46 -63.04 -19.93
C ASN A 8 -41.14 -61.86 -19.02
N VAL A 9 -42.02 -61.62 -18.05
CA VAL A 9 -41.91 -60.53 -17.08
C VAL A 9 -40.62 -60.64 -16.24
N SER A 10 -40.18 -61.86 -15.92
CA SER A 10 -38.94 -62.10 -15.17
C SER A 10 -37.69 -61.70 -15.96
N ALA A 11 -37.63 -62.02 -17.25
CA ALA A 11 -36.54 -61.61 -18.12
C ALA A 11 -36.55 -60.09 -18.39
N MET A 12 -37.72 -59.48 -18.60
CA MET A 12 -37.82 -58.02 -18.75
C MET A 12 -37.38 -57.27 -17.48
N THR A 13 -37.71 -57.82 -16.32
CA THR A 13 -37.29 -57.26 -15.02
C THR A 13 -35.78 -57.37 -14.84
N ALA A 14 -35.19 -58.55 -15.10
CA ALA A 14 -33.74 -58.76 -15.06
C ALA A 14 -32.99 -57.86 -16.06
N GLN A 15 -33.54 -57.67 -17.27
CA GLN A 15 -32.97 -56.77 -18.28
C GLN A 15 -33.01 -55.29 -17.83
N ARG A 16 -34.10 -54.85 -17.18
CA ARG A 16 -34.18 -53.49 -16.61
C ARG A 16 -33.12 -53.27 -15.53
N TYR A 17 -32.93 -54.23 -14.63
CA TYR A 17 -31.88 -54.15 -13.60
C TYR A 17 -30.47 -54.18 -14.19
N LEU A 18 -30.22 -54.98 -15.23
CA LEU A 18 -28.95 -55.01 -15.95
C LEU A 18 -28.63 -53.66 -16.60
N ASN A 19 -29.60 -53.07 -17.31
CA ASN A 19 -29.42 -51.76 -17.95
C ASN A 19 -29.17 -50.65 -16.92
N ASN A 20 -29.90 -50.66 -15.80
CA ASN A 20 -29.69 -49.71 -14.71
C ASN A 20 -28.30 -49.87 -14.07
N ALA A 21 -27.83 -51.11 -13.85
CA ALA A 21 -26.50 -51.38 -13.29
C ALA A 21 -25.39 -50.93 -14.23
N ASN A 22 -25.52 -51.16 -15.54
CA ASN A 22 -24.56 -50.70 -16.55
C ASN A 22 -24.50 -49.16 -16.64
N GLN A 23 -25.65 -48.47 -16.61
CA GLN A 23 -25.67 -47.00 -16.58
C GLN A 23 -25.01 -46.46 -15.31
N ALA A 24 -25.33 -47.03 -14.15
CA ALA A 24 -24.74 -46.61 -12.88
C ALA A 24 -23.23 -46.88 -12.82
N GLN A 25 -22.76 -47.99 -13.39
CA GLN A 25 -21.33 -48.27 -13.54
C GLN A 25 -20.63 -47.23 -14.43
N GLN A 26 -21.22 -46.87 -15.58
CA GLN A 26 -20.66 -45.84 -16.48
C GLN A 26 -20.54 -44.48 -15.78
N THR A 27 -21.57 -44.08 -15.03
CA THR A 27 -21.53 -42.83 -14.25
C THR A 27 -20.44 -42.87 -13.18
N SER A 28 -20.27 -43.99 -12.45
CA SER A 28 -19.18 -44.13 -11.49
C SER A 28 -17.81 -44.07 -12.15
N MET A 29 -17.63 -44.67 -13.34
CA MET A 29 -16.39 -44.55 -14.10
C MET A 29 -16.12 -43.11 -14.55
N GLU A 30 -17.14 -42.38 -15.00
CA GLU A 30 -17.01 -40.97 -15.38
C GLU A 30 -16.59 -40.10 -14.19
N ARG A 31 -17.20 -40.32 -13.02
CA ARG A 31 -16.86 -39.60 -11.77
C ARG A 31 -15.49 -39.93 -11.22
N LEU A 32 -15.04 -41.18 -11.32
CA LEU A 32 -13.69 -41.60 -10.94
C LEU A 32 -12.64 -41.07 -11.92
N SER A 33 -12.92 -41.09 -13.22
CA SER A 33 -12.00 -40.61 -14.25
C SER A 33 -11.83 -39.09 -14.22
N SER A 34 -12.91 -38.36 -13.97
CA SER A 34 -12.89 -36.89 -13.88
C SER A 34 -12.44 -36.39 -12.50
N GLY A 35 -12.56 -37.23 -11.47
CA GLY A 35 -12.41 -36.82 -10.06
C GLY A 35 -13.57 -35.96 -9.53
N HIS A 36 -14.61 -35.72 -10.34
CA HIS A 36 -15.72 -34.84 -9.99
C HIS A 36 -17.05 -35.60 -9.96
N LYS A 37 -17.84 -35.36 -8.91
CA LYS A 37 -19.18 -35.90 -8.73
C LYS A 37 -20.18 -35.24 -9.68
N ILE A 38 -19.94 -33.96 -10.00
CA ILE A 38 -20.77 -33.12 -10.88
C ILE A 38 -19.96 -32.80 -12.13
N ASN A 39 -20.27 -33.48 -13.25
CA ASN A 39 -19.59 -33.29 -14.53
C ASN A 39 -20.42 -32.47 -15.50
N SER A 40 -21.74 -32.59 -15.44
CA SER A 40 -22.67 -31.90 -16.32
C SER A 40 -23.82 -31.26 -15.55
N ALA A 41 -24.55 -30.35 -16.21
CA ALA A 41 -25.76 -29.75 -15.65
C ALA A 41 -26.88 -30.78 -15.38
N LYS A 42 -26.80 -31.98 -15.98
CA LYS A 42 -27.72 -33.09 -15.73
C LYS A 42 -27.52 -33.69 -14.33
N ASP A 43 -26.31 -33.65 -13.80
CA ASP A 43 -25.99 -34.28 -12.51
C ASP A 43 -26.51 -33.43 -11.34
N ASP A 44 -26.24 -32.12 -11.39
CA ASP A 44 -26.73 -31.11 -10.44
C ASP A 44 -26.51 -29.70 -11.00
N ALA A 45 -27.56 -29.08 -11.55
CA ALA A 45 -27.48 -27.74 -12.11
C ALA A 45 -27.13 -26.67 -11.06
N ALA A 46 -27.68 -26.78 -9.85
CA ALA A 46 -27.44 -25.83 -8.76
C ALA A 46 -26.01 -25.99 -8.20
N GLY A 47 -25.57 -27.22 -7.98
CA GLY A 47 -24.21 -27.53 -7.55
C GLY A 47 -23.15 -27.07 -8.56
N LEU A 48 -23.42 -27.25 -9.86
CA LEU A 48 -22.56 -26.75 -10.94
C LEU A 48 -22.49 -25.20 -10.95
N GLN A 49 -23.63 -24.52 -10.79
CA GLN A 49 -23.67 -23.05 -10.75
C GLN A 49 -22.88 -22.49 -9.54
N ILE A 50 -23.08 -23.07 -8.36
CA ILE A 50 -22.34 -22.66 -7.15
C ILE A 50 -20.85 -22.92 -7.34
N SER A 51 -20.47 -24.09 -7.86
CA SER A 51 -19.08 -24.44 -8.12
C SER A 51 -18.42 -23.48 -9.12
N ASN A 52 -19.13 -23.08 -10.17
CA ASN A 52 -18.64 -22.10 -11.14
C ASN A 52 -18.40 -20.73 -10.48
N ARG A 53 -19.32 -20.28 -9.61
CA ARG A 53 -19.14 -19.04 -8.86
C ARG A 53 -17.93 -19.11 -7.91
N LEU A 54 -17.79 -20.21 -7.15
CA LEU A 54 -16.64 -20.42 -6.28
C LEU A 54 -15.32 -20.49 -7.07
N ASN A 55 -15.33 -21.04 -8.29
CA ASN A 55 -14.17 -21.06 -9.17
C ASN A 55 -13.80 -19.66 -9.69
N VAL A 56 -14.78 -18.86 -10.09
CA VAL A 56 -14.54 -17.45 -10.44
C VAL A 56 -13.97 -16.68 -9.25
N GLN A 57 -14.55 -16.87 -8.07
CA GLN A 57 -14.07 -16.22 -6.85
C GLN A 57 -12.64 -16.63 -6.49
N SER A 58 -12.32 -17.94 -6.46
CA SER A 58 -10.96 -18.42 -6.18
C SER A 58 -9.93 -17.85 -7.17
N ARG A 59 -10.23 -17.84 -8.47
CA ARG A 59 -9.35 -17.21 -9.47
C ARG A 59 -9.22 -15.70 -9.26
N GLY A 60 -10.28 -15.03 -8.84
CA GLY A 60 -10.26 -13.62 -8.46
C GLY A 60 -9.34 -13.36 -7.28
N LEU A 61 -9.42 -14.20 -6.24
CA LEU A 61 -8.53 -14.15 -5.07
C LEU A 61 -7.06 -14.40 -5.44
N ASP A 62 -6.77 -15.36 -6.33
CA ASP A 62 -5.40 -15.62 -6.83
C ASP A 62 -4.80 -14.40 -7.56
N VAL A 63 -5.62 -13.69 -8.34
CA VAL A 63 -5.19 -12.44 -9.00
C VAL A 63 -5.02 -11.33 -7.97
N ALA A 64 -5.94 -11.22 -7.01
CA ALA A 64 -5.86 -10.23 -5.94
C ALA A 64 -4.60 -10.37 -5.09
N VAL A 65 -4.20 -11.60 -4.72
CA VAL A 65 -2.96 -11.87 -4.00
C VAL A 65 -1.74 -11.45 -4.83
N ARG A 66 -1.72 -11.72 -6.15
CA ARG A 66 -0.64 -11.25 -7.03
C ARG A 66 -0.57 -9.73 -7.11
N ASN A 67 -1.70 -9.06 -7.32
CA ASN A 67 -1.78 -7.60 -7.33
C ASN A 67 -1.32 -6.99 -5.99
N ALA A 68 -1.63 -7.64 -4.87
CA ALA A 68 -1.17 -7.22 -3.56
C ALA A 68 0.35 -7.34 -3.43
N ASN A 69 0.94 -8.45 -3.89
CA ASN A 69 2.40 -8.61 -3.92
C ASN A 69 3.10 -7.59 -4.84
N ASP A 70 2.49 -7.23 -5.97
CA ASP A 70 2.99 -6.17 -6.85
C ASP A 70 2.96 -4.81 -6.12
N GLY A 71 1.88 -4.51 -5.39
CA GLY A 71 1.77 -3.31 -4.55
C GLY A 71 2.84 -3.25 -3.47
N ILE A 72 3.13 -4.37 -2.79
CA ILE A 72 4.24 -4.48 -1.82
C ILE A 72 5.58 -4.23 -2.51
N SER A 73 5.81 -4.81 -3.68
CA SER A 73 7.06 -4.65 -4.44
C SER A 73 7.31 -3.19 -4.87
N ILE A 74 6.24 -2.49 -5.28
CA ILE A 74 6.30 -1.05 -5.58
C ILE A 74 6.64 -0.25 -4.32
N ALA A 75 5.96 -0.53 -3.21
CA ALA A 75 6.20 0.16 -1.94
C ALA A 75 7.63 -0.05 -1.45
N GLN A 76 8.17 -1.27 -1.53
CA GLN A 76 9.55 -1.59 -1.16
C GLN A 76 10.59 -0.91 -2.07
N THR A 77 10.31 -0.85 -3.38
CA THR A 77 11.19 -0.15 -4.34
C THR A 77 11.23 1.35 -4.03
N ALA A 78 10.08 1.94 -3.75
CA ALA A 78 9.97 3.34 -3.35
C ALA A 78 10.67 3.60 -1.99
N GLU A 79 10.45 2.75 -1.00
CA GLU A 79 11.08 2.85 0.32
C GLU A 79 12.61 2.73 0.24
N GLY A 80 13.14 1.82 -0.59
CA GLY A 80 14.58 1.68 -0.83
C GLY A 80 15.20 2.96 -1.39
N ALA A 81 14.55 3.60 -2.37
CA ALA A 81 15.00 4.88 -2.90
C ALA A 81 14.87 6.03 -1.90
N MET A 82 13.82 6.03 -1.05
CA MET A 82 13.68 7.01 0.03
C MET A 82 14.72 6.85 1.14
N ASN A 83 15.23 5.64 1.37
CA ASN A 83 16.37 5.44 2.29
C ASN A 83 17.61 6.18 1.79
N GLU A 84 17.92 6.09 0.49
CA GLU A 84 19.04 6.85 -0.09
C GLU A 84 18.79 8.36 -0.09
N THR A 85 17.56 8.77 -0.38
CA THR A 85 17.13 10.17 -0.24
C THR A 85 17.40 10.69 1.19
N THR A 86 17.07 9.88 2.20
CA THR A 86 17.30 10.21 3.62
C THR A 86 18.79 10.35 3.93
N ASN A 87 19.62 9.41 3.46
CA ASN A 87 21.08 9.47 3.65
C ASN A 87 21.69 10.73 3.03
N ILE A 88 21.24 11.10 1.82
CA ILE A 88 21.70 12.31 1.14
C ILE A 88 21.28 13.57 1.90
N LEU A 89 20.03 13.66 2.34
CA LEU A 89 19.55 14.80 3.13
C LEU A 89 20.29 14.94 4.47
N GLN A 90 20.61 13.82 5.13
CA GLN A 90 21.45 13.81 6.33
C GLN A 90 22.86 14.33 6.02
N ARG A 91 23.47 13.91 4.90
CA ARG A 91 24.78 14.44 4.48
C ARG A 91 24.74 15.93 4.17
N MET A 92 23.71 16.41 3.47
CA MET A 92 23.51 17.85 3.21
C MET A 92 23.35 18.63 4.52
N ARG A 93 22.73 18.02 5.54
CA ARG A 93 22.56 18.63 6.85
C ARG A 93 23.89 18.75 7.58
N ASP A 94 24.72 17.70 7.55
CA ASP A 94 26.07 17.74 8.11
C ASP A 94 26.93 18.82 7.44
N LEU A 95 26.84 18.95 6.12
CA LEU A 95 27.53 20.00 5.36
C LEU A 95 27.01 21.40 5.71
N SER A 96 25.71 21.56 5.93
CA SER A 96 25.12 22.82 6.36
C SER A 96 25.60 23.21 7.77
N LEU A 97 25.64 22.25 8.70
CA LEU A 97 26.20 22.47 10.04
C LEU A 97 27.71 22.75 10.00
N GLN A 98 28.45 22.04 9.15
CA GLN A 98 29.87 22.30 8.92
C GLN A 98 30.07 23.72 8.41
N SER A 99 29.31 24.13 7.39
CA SER A 99 29.39 25.48 6.84
C SER A 99 29.06 26.52 7.91
N ALA A 100 28.01 26.33 8.73
CA ALA A 100 27.60 27.27 9.77
C ALA A 100 28.71 27.63 10.79
N ASN A 101 29.79 26.86 10.89
CA ASN A 101 30.94 27.22 11.71
C ASN A 101 31.66 28.48 11.19
N GLY A 102 31.77 29.51 12.04
CA GLY A 102 32.39 30.80 11.72
C GLY A 102 33.89 30.73 11.43
N SER A 103 34.58 29.63 11.74
CA SER A 103 35.99 29.45 11.38
C SER A 103 36.23 29.17 9.90
N ASN A 104 35.19 28.77 9.14
CA ASN A 104 35.33 28.52 7.71
C ASN A 104 35.39 29.82 6.91
N SER A 105 36.35 29.88 6.00
CA SER A 105 36.48 30.91 4.98
C SER A 105 35.37 30.82 3.92
N LYS A 106 35.15 31.91 3.18
CA LYS A 106 34.21 31.95 2.04
C LYS A 106 34.54 30.87 1.00
N ALA A 107 35.83 30.62 0.73
CA ALA A 107 36.27 29.62 -0.23
C ALA A 107 35.89 28.19 0.20
N GLU A 108 36.04 27.87 1.49
CA GLU A 108 35.63 26.57 2.03
C GLU A 108 34.10 26.40 1.96
N ARG A 109 33.32 27.45 2.24
CA ARG A 109 31.86 27.39 2.10
C ARG A 109 31.41 27.18 0.66
N VAL A 110 32.10 27.79 -0.31
CA VAL A 110 31.83 27.55 -1.74
C VAL A 110 32.13 26.09 -2.12
N ALA A 111 33.22 25.51 -1.63
CA ALA A 111 33.51 24.08 -1.87
C ALA A 111 32.45 23.16 -1.23
N ILE A 112 31.95 23.49 -0.03
CA ILE A 112 30.84 22.78 0.60
C ILE A 112 29.57 22.91 -0.25
N GLN A 113 29.27 24.10 -0.79
CA GLN A 113 28.11 24.32 -1.66
C GLN A 113 28.19 23.48 -2.95
N GLU A 114 29.37 23.26 -3.51
CA GLU A 114 29.56 22.37 -4.67
C GLU A 114 29.16 20.92 -4.33
N GLU A 115 29.53 20.42 -3.14
CA GLU A 115 29.11 19.09 -2.66
C GLU A 115 27.58 19.05 -2.44
N VAL A 116 27.01 20.07 -1.79
CA VAL A 116 25.54 20.21 -1.60
C VAL A 116 24.82 20.21 -2.96
N THR A 117 25.34 20.92 -3.95
CA THR A 117 24.75 20.98 -5.30
C THR A 117 24.82 19.62 -6.00
N ALA A 118 25.93 18.88 -5.84
CA ALA A 118 26.05 17.52 -6.38
C ALA A 118 25.06 16.55 -5.71
N LEU A 119 24.91 16.63 -4.39
CA LEU A 119 23.93 15.85 -3.63
C LEU A 119 22.50 16.18 -4.04
N ASN A 120 22.20 17.45 -4.30
CA ASN A 120 20.90 17.87 -4.80
C ASN A 120 20.57 17.26 -6.19
N ASN A 121 21.54 17.30 -7.11
CA ASN A 121 21.41 16.64 -8.41
C ASN A 121 21.16 15.13 -8.24
N GLU A 122 21.80 14.50 -7.26
CA GLU A 122 21.61 13.09 -6.96
C GLU A 122 20.20 12.80 -6.39
N LEU A 123 19.65 13.65 -5.52
CA LEU A 123 18.25 13.55 -5.08
C LEU A 123 17.28 13.56 -6.28
N ASN A 124 17.44 14.53 -7.17
CA ASN A 124 16.63 14.64 -8.37
C ASN A 124 16.82 13.44 -9.32
N ARG A 125 18.05 12.93 -9.44
CA ARG A 125 18.34 11.73 -10.22
C ARG A 125 17.65 10.50 -9.63
N ILE A 126 17.68 10.30 -8.31
CA ILE A 126 16.99 9.19 -7.65
C ILE A 126 15.48 9.29 -7.91
N ALA A 127 14.89 10.48 -7.72
CA ALA A 127 13.47 10.71 -7.98
C ALA A 127 13.06 10.38 -9.42
N GLU A 128 13.85 10.82 -10.41
CA GLU A 128 13.58 10.62 -11.84
C GLU A 128 13.93 9.22 -12.37
N THR A 129 14.89 8.52 -11.76
CA THR A 129 15.32 7.20 -12.25
C THR A 129 14.58 6.05 -11.59
N THR A 130 14.09 6.21 -10.37
CA THR A 130 13.37 5.16 -9.63
C THR A 130 12.09 4.78 -10.35
N SER A 131 12.02 3.51 -10.79
CA SER A 131 10.91 3.01 -11.58
C SER A 131 10.59 1.56 -11.28
N PHE A 132 9.31 1.22 -11.41
CA PHE A 132 8.82 -0.16 -11.35
C PHE A 132 7.90 -0.42 -12.55
N GLY A 133 8.22 -1.45 -13.33
CA GLY A 133 7.45 -1.78 -14.55
C GLY A 133 7.38 -0.63 -15.56
N GLY A 134 8.39 0.24 -15.61
CA GLY A 134 8.44 1.42 -16.49
C GLY A 134 7.76 2.68 -15.93
N ASN A 135 6.99 2.58 -14.84
CA ASN A 135 6.38 3.74 -14.19
C ASN A 135 7.34 4.37 -13.19
N LYS A 136 7.49 5.69 -13.25
CA LYS A 136 8.24 6.46 -12.24
C LYS A 136 7.46 6.51 -10.95
N LEU A 137 8.18 6.41 -9.83
CA LEU A 137 7.57 6.29 -8.51
C LEU A 137 7.63 7.61 -7.72
N LEU A 138 8.73 8.36 -7.85
CA LEU A 138 9.09 9.43 -6.90
C LEU A 138 9.20 10.83 -7.52
N ASN A 139 8.93 11.00 -8.81
CA ASN A 139 9.02 12.30 -9.49
C ASN A 139 7.67 13.03 -9.60
N GLY A 140 6.71 12.69 -8.74
CA GLY A 140 5.36 13.28 -8.73
C GLY A 140 4.40 12.75 -9.81
N THR A 141 4.88 12.05 -10.85
CA THR A 141 3.99 11.56 -11.94
C THR A 141 3.12 10.36 -11.54
N HIS A 142 3.54 9.59 -10.53
CA HIS A 142 2.82 8.39 -10.09
C HIS A 142 1.45 8.73 -9.49
N GLY A 143 1.42 9.73 -8.61
CA GLY A 143 0.23 10.15 -7.87
C GLY A 143 -0.38 9.02 -7.04
N THR A 144 -1.71 8.99 -6.99
CA THR A 144 -2.47 7.92 -6.32
C THR A 144 -2.92 6.86 -7.33
N LYS A 145 -2.59 5.60 -7.04
CA LYS A 145 -3.02 4.42 -7.81
C LYS A 145 -3.81 3.45 -6.93
N SER A 146 -4.82 2.82 -7.51
CA SER A 146 -5.64 1.81 -6.83
C SER A 146 -5.16 0.40 -7.18
N PHE A 147 -4.96 -0.44 -6.17
CA PHE A 147 -4.66 -1.86 -6.30
C PHE A 147 -5.91 -2.67 -5.97
N GLN A 148 -6.39 -3.46 -6.94
CA GLN A 148 -7.50 -4.38 -6.74
C GLN A 148 -6.99 -5.61 -5.97
N ILE A 149 -7.35 -5.68 -4.69
CA ILE A 149 -6.89 -6.72 -3.76
C ILE A 149 -8.04 -7.62 -3.30
N GLY A 150 -9.14 -7.65 -4.04
CA GLY A 150 -10.26 -8.54 -3.78
C GLY A 150 -10.89 -9.06 -5.07
N ALA A 151 -11.83 -9.99 -4.93
CA ALA A 151 -12.48 -10.66 -6.06
C ALA A 151 -13.68 -9.85 -6.60
N ASP A 152 -14.20 -8.90 -5.83
CA ASP A 152 -15.39 -8.11 -6.17
C ASP A 152 -15.08 -6.63 -6.41
N ASN A 153 -16.01 -5.94 -7.07
CA ASN A 153 -15.88 -4.51 -7.37
C ASN A 153 -15.84 -3.67 -6.08
N GLY A 154 -14.90 -2.72 -6.01
CA GLY A 154 -14.75 -1.82 -4.87
C GLY A 154 -13.78 -2.32 -3.79
N GLU A 155 -13.25 -3.53 -3.91
CA GLU A 155 -12.25 -4.09 -3.00
C GLU A 155 -10.81 -3.64 -3.38
N ALA A 156 -10.65 -2.34 -3.61
CA ALA A 156 -9.38 -1.74 -3.98
C ALA A 156 -8.77 -0.93 -2.84
N VAL A 157 -7.44 -0.94 -2.73
CA VAL A 157 -6.70 -0.10 -1.79
C VAL A 157 -5.85 0.89 -2.57
N MET A 158 -5.91 2.15 -2.18
CA MET A 158 -5.13 3.23 -2.80
C MET A 158 -3.73 3.29 -2.20
N LEU A 159 -2.73 3.36 -3.07
CA LEU A 159 -1.36 3.75 -2.76
C LEU A 159 -1.14 5.13 -3.32
N SER A 160 -0.72 6.07 -2.48
CA SER A 160 -0.22 7.36 -2.93
C SER A 160 1.30 7.32 -2.85
N LEU A 161 1.98 7.73 -3.92
CA LEU A 161 3.41 8.01 -3.90
C LEU A 161 3.61 9.51 -4.15
N ARG A 162 4.35 10.13 -3.23
CA ARG A 162 4.59 11.58 -3.22
C ARG A 162 5.88 11.91 -3.99
N ASP A 163 5.99 13.17 -4.41
CA ASP A 163 7.17 13.68 -5.11
C ASP A 163 8.34 13.91 -4.15
N MET A 164 9.50 13.31 -4.44
CA MET A 164 10.73 13.40 -3.64
C MET A 164 11.80 14.25 -4.32
N ARG A 165 11.46 15.01 -5.38
CA ARG A 165 12.39 15.95 -5.99
C ARG A 165 12.71 17.13 -5.06
N SER A 166 13.91 17.66 -5.17
CA SER A 166 14.40 18.74 -4.30
C SER A 166 13.68 20.07 -4.52
N ASP A 167 13.07 20.28 -5.70
CA ASP A 167 12.28 21.44 -6.08
C ASP A 167 10.81 21.35 -5.63
N ASN A 168 10.41 20.23 -5.02
CA ASN A 168 9.06 20.07 -4.48
C ASN A 168 8.84 21.01 -3.28
N ALA A 169 7.83 21.87 -3.38
CA ALA A 169 7.43 22.78 -2.31
C ALA A 169 7.13 22.07 -0.99
N GLN A 170 6.64 20.82 -1.03
CA GLN A 170 6.30 20.07 0.18
C GLN A 170 7.53 19.58 0.96
N MET A 171 8.70 19.50 0.33
CA MET A 171 9.97 19.24 1.00
C MET A 171 10.59 20.52 1.59
N GLY A 172 10.03 21.69 1.27
CA GLY A 172 10.50 22.99 1.70
C GLY A 172 9.58 23.68 2.70
N GLY A 173 9.49 25.00 2.55
CA GLY A 173 8.70 25.87 3.41
C GLY A 173 8.75 27.32 2.97
N THR A 174 8.33 28.21 3.86
CA THR A 174 8.42 29.65 3.67
C THR A 174 9.41 30.24 4.67
N SER A 175 10.35 31.02 4.16
CA SER A 175 11.34 31.76 4.94
C SER A 175 10.95 33.23 5.08
N TYR A 176 11.07 33.76 6.29
CA TYR A 176 10.76 35.14 6.64
C TYR A 176 12.02 35.76 7.25
N GLN A 177 12.43 36.92 6.74
CA GLN A 177 13.61 37.61 7.22
C GLN A 177 13.25 38.99 7.79
N ALA A 178 13.92 39.38 8.86
CA ALA A 178 13.85 40.74 9.38
C ALA A 178 14.57 41.71 8.41
N ALA A 179 13.97 42.86 8.14
CA ALA A 179 14.63 43.89 7.34
C ALA A 179 15.75 44.60 8.12
N ASN A 180 15.54 44.77 9.43
CA ASN A 180 16.46 45.49 10.30
C ASN A 180 17.49 44.53 10.90
N ALA A 181 18.76 44.72 10.55
CA ALA A 181 19.89 44.13 11.26
C ALA A 181 19.97 44.70 12.67
N LYS A 182 20.15 43.84 13.68
CA LYS A 182 20.35 44.22 15.07
C LYS A 182 21.80 43.92 15.45
N ASP A 183 22.48 44.92 16.00
CA ASP A 183 23.86 44.74 16.46
C ASP A 183 23.89 44.16 17.89
N LYS A 184 25.10 43.90 18.40
CA LYS A 184 25.34 43.37 19.74
C LYS A 184 24.81 44.25 20.89
N ASP A 185 24.47 45.50 20.62
CA ASP A 185 24.00 46.47 21.61
C ASP A 185 22.46 46.55 21.61
N TRP A 186 21.80 45.92 20.64
CA TRP A 186 20.35 45.75 20.65
C TRP A 186 19.91 44.76 21.72
N SER A 187 18.79 45.08 22.37
CA SER A 187 18.10 44.18 23.28
C SER A 187 16.60 44.42 23.21
N VAL A 188 15.82 43.42 23.62
CA VAL A 188 14.38 43.53 23.70
C VAL A 188 13.99 44.64 24.69
N ALA A 189 13.34 45.69 24.18
CA ALA A 189 12.91 46.84 24.96
C ALA A 189 11.65 46.56 25.81
N ALA A 190 11.57 47.22 26.97
CA ALA A 190 10.39 47.17 27.84
C ALA A 190 9.13 47.69 27.10
N GLY A 191 8.10 46.85 27.01
CA GLY A 191 6.79 47.21 26.45
C GLY A 191 6.61 46.94 24.95
N THR A 192 7.63 46.46 24.23
CA THR A 192 7.54 45.98 22.83
C THR A 192 8.07 44.56 22.68
N ASN A 193 7.91 43.75 23.73
CA ASN A 193 8.49 42.41 23.83
C ASN A 193 7.57 41.29 23.31
N ASP A 194 6.41 41.65 22.76
CA ASP A 194 5.47 40.73 22.17
C ASP A 194 5.78 40.48 20.68
N LEU A 195 5.91 39.20 20.33
CA LEU A 195 5.94 38.70 18.97
C LEU A 195 4.80 37.71 18.78
N THR A 196 3.77 38.12 18.05
CA THR A 196 2.64 37.26 17.73
C THR A 196 2.80 36.71 16.31
N ILE A 197 2.89 35.39 16.22
CA ILE A 197 2.96 34.62 14.98
C ILE A 197 1.60 33.97 14.77
N ALA A 198 0.86 34.41 13.75
CA ALA A 198 -0.40 33.80 13.37
C ALA A 198 -0.22 32.98 12.08
N LEU A 199 -0.59 31.71 12.15
CA LEU A 199 -0.40 30.72 11.10
C LEU A 199 -1.57 29.72 11.11
N THR A 200 -1.73 28.97 10.02
CA THR A 200 -2.66 27.84 9.96
C THR A 200 -1.85 26.56 9.99
N ASP A 201 -2.17 25.63 10.89
CA ASP A 201 -1.52 24.31 10.93
C ASP A 201 -1.91 23.51 9.69
N SER A 202 -1.10 22.51 9.33
CA SER A 202 -1.38 21.44 8.37
C SER A 202 -2.76 20.77 8.51
N PHE A 203 -3.41 20.87 9.67
CA PHE A 203 -4.78 20.38 9.92
C PHE A 203 -5.89 21.39 9.58
N GLY A 204 -5.54 22.61 9.15
CA GLY A 204 -6.48 23.67 8.83
C GLY A 204 -6.90 24.55 10.03
N ASP A 205 -6.35 24.30 11.21
CA ASP A 205 -6.65 25.07 12.42
C ASP A 205 -5.79 26.35 12.49
N ALA A 206 -6.44 27.49 12.73
CA ALA A 206 -5.73 28.75 12.96
C ALA A 206 -5.06 28.75 14.34
N GLN A 207 -3.74 28.91 14.36
CA GLN A 207 -2.92 28.99 15.56
C GLN A 207 -2.34 30.40 15.70
N THR A 208 -2.43 30.94 16.91
CA THR A 208 -1.80 32.23 17.25
C THR A 208 -0.81 31.99 18.37
N ILE A 209 0.47 32.08 18.05
CA ILE A 209 1.57 31.87 18.98
C ILE A 209 2.03 33.26 19.43
N THR A 210 1.82 33.59 20.70
CA THR A 210 2.32 34.84 21.28
C THR A 210 3.56 34.56 22.10
N ILE A 211 4.68 35.10 21.65
CA ILE A 211 6.00 34.96 22.26
C ILE A 211 6.28 36.25 23.01
N ASN A 212 6.31 36.17 24.34
CA ASN A 212 6.69 37.29 25.19
C ASN A 212 8.17 37.15 25.52
N ALA A 213 9.02 37.78 24.71
CA ALA A 213 10.46 37.78 24.94
C ALA A 213 10.79 38.46 26.28
N LYS A 214 11.89 38.06 26.91
CA LYS A 214 12.32 38.67 28.15
C LYS A 214 13.06 39.97 27.84
N GLU A 215 12.77 41.00 28.62
CA GLU A 215 13.48 42.29 28.51
C GLU A 215 14.99 42.07 28.72
N GLY A 216 15.79 42.68 27.84
CA GLY A 216 17.24 42.56 27.87
C GLY A 216 17.82 41.35 27.13
N ASP A 217 16.98 40.46 26.57
CA ASP A 217 17.46 39.39 25.69
C ASP A 217 18.05 39.99 24.40
N ASP A 218 19.14 39.41 23.91
CA ASP A 218 19.73 39.72 22.60
C ASP A 218 19.01 38.98 21.46
N ILE A 219 19.43 39.23 20.20
CA ILE A 219 18.74 38.69 19.02
C ILE A 219 18.89 37.16 18.91
N GLU A 220 20.05 36.62 19.31
CA GLU A 220 20.29 35.18 19.33
C GLU A 220 19.50 34.46 20.43
N GLN A 221 19.38 35.09 21.60
CA GLN A 221 18.54 34.61 22.71
C GLN A 221 17.07 34.64 22.32
N LEU A 222 16.61 35.69 21.62
CA LEU A 222 15.25 35.72 21.07
C LEU A 222 15.01 34.56 20.11
N ALA A 223 15.90 34.31 19.16
CA ALA A 223 15.77 33.19 18.22
C ALA A 223 15.73 31.83 18.96
N THR A 224 16.58 31.67 19.98
CA THR A 224 16.60 30.49 20.84
C THR A 224 15.29 30.34 21.62
N TYR A 225 14.76 31.45 22.13
CA TYR A 225 13.49 31.47 22.87
C TYR A 225 12.31 31.10 21.95
N ILE A 226 12.26 31.63 20.72
CA ILE A 226 11.27 31.25 19.70
C ILE A 226 11.30 29.74 19.45
N ASN A 227 12.50 29.17 19.27
CA ASN A 227 12.67 27.73 19.04
C ASN A 227 12.29 26.86 20.25
N GLY A 228 12.41 27.39 21.47
CA GLY A 228 12.10 26.68 22.71
C GLY A 228 10.62 26.67 23.07
N GLN A 229 9.85 27.66 22.65
CA GLN A 229 8.42 27.78 22.98
C GLN A 229 7.50 26.98 22.05
N GLN A 230 7.93 26.71 20.82
CA GLN A 230 7.08 26.09 19.81
C GLN A 230 7.90 25.24 18.83
N ASP A 231 7.26 24.29 18.15
CA ASP A 231 7.90 23.42 17.16
C ASP A 231 7.40 23.67 15.71
N LEU A 232 6.48 24.61 15.49
CA LEU A 232 5.88 24.90 14.17
C LEU A 232 6.78 25.73 13.26
N VAL A 233 7.58 26.65 13.81
CA VAL A 233 8.56 27.47 13.11
C VAL A 233 9.96 27.28 13.71
N LYS A 234 10.99 27.55 12.92
CA LYS A 234 12.39 27.54 13.36
C LYS A 234 13.00 28.91 13.12
N ALA A 235 13.66 29.46 14.14
CA ALA A 235 14.31 30.76 14.07
C ALA A 235 15.83 30.64 14.09
N SER A 236 16.51 31.49 13.34
CA SER A 236 17.97 31.60 13.26
C SER A 236 18.37 33.07 13.11
N VAL A 237 19.67 33.38 13.25
CA VAL A 237 20.19 34.74 13.08
C VAL A 237 21.35 34.68 12.08
N ASP A 238 21.33 35.57 11.09
CA ASP A 238 22.40 35.65 10.11
C ASP A 238 23.66 36.36 10.64
N GLU A 239 24.72 36.40 9.82
CA GLU A 239 25.98 37.07 10.17
C GLU A 239 25.83 38.58 10.36
N ASP A 240 24.78 39.17 9.78
CA ASP A 240 24.47 40.60 9.84
C ASP A 240 23.58 40.94 11.05
N GLY A 241 23.17 39.95 11.87
CA GLY A 241 22.30 40.15 13.04
C GLY A 241 20.81 40.29 12.69
N LYS A 242 20.36 39.78 11.55
CA LYS A 242 18.94 39.72 11.19
C LYS A 242 18.33 38.40 11.64
N LEU A 243 17.14 38.48 12.23
CA LEU A 243 16.33 37.32 12.55
C LEU A 243 15.76 36.70 11.26
N GLN A 244 15.89 35.39 11.15
CA GLN A 244 15.28 34.57 10.11
C GLN A 244 14.33 33.58 10.77
N VAL A 245 13.14 33.38 10.20
CA VAL A 245 12.15 32.43 10.67
C VAL A 245 11.70 31.58 9.50
N PHE A 246 11.83 30.26 9.63
CA PHE A 246 11.40 29.28 8.67
C PHE A 246 10.14 28.55 9.16
N ALA A 247 9.14 28.47 8.30
CA ALA A 247 7.93 27.67 8.51
C ALA A 247 7.86 26.55 7.47
N GLY A 248 7.96 25.30 7.92
CA GLY A 248 7.92 24.13 7.02
C GLY A 248 6.51 23.82 6.54
N ASN A 249 6.37 23.50 5.25
CA ASN A 249 5.07 23.15 4.65
C ASN A 249 4.50 21.82 5.19
N ASN A 250 5.33 21.03 5.89
CA ASN A 250 4.90 19.83 6.60
C ASN A 250 4.08 20.12 7.87
N LYS A 251 4.08 21.36 8.36
CA LYS A 251 3.42 21.77 9.62
C LYS A 251 2.55 23.01 9.48
N VAL A 252 2.85 23.86 8.51
CA VAL A 252 2.13 25.12 8.31
C VAL A 252 1.52 25.09 6.91
N ASP A 253 0.23 25.40 6.84
CA ASP A 253 -0.47 25.61 5.59
C ASP A 253 -0.68 27.11 5.36
N GLY A 254 -0.23 27.61 4.21
CA GLY A 254 -0.34 29.02 3.84
C GLY A 254 0.68 29.96 4.50
N ALA A 255 0.36 31.26 4.44
CA ALA A 255 1.27 32.31 4.86
C ALA A 255 1.23 32.53 6.38
N VAL A 256 2.41 32.76 6.97
CA VAL A 256 2.58 33.17 8.36
C VAL A 256 2.56 34.69 8.42
N THR A 257 1.83 35.23 9.39
CA THR A 257 1.78 36.66 9.66
C THR A 257 2.43 36.97 11.00
N PHE A 258 3.24 38.03 11.02
CA PHE A 258 3.93 38.51 12.22
C PHE A 258 3.31 39.83 12.66
N SER A 259 3.01 39.93 13.95
CA SER A 259 2.43 41.13 14.58
C SER A 259 3.00 41.29 16.00
N GLY A 260 2.66 42.40 16.67
CA GLY A 260 3.22 42.77 17.96
C GLY A 260 4.35 43.81 17.86
N GLY A 261 4.81 44.31 19.00
CA GLY A 261 5.83 45.35 19.07
C GLY A 261 7.17 44.90 18.48
N LEU A 262 7.55 43.64 18.70
CA LEU A 262 8.83 43.10 18.25
C LEU A 262 8.85 42.84 16.74
N ALA A 263 7.72 42.40 16.17
CA ALA A 263 7.59 42.25 14.71
C ALA A 263 7.76 43.59 13.98
N GLY A 264 7.26 44.68 14.59
CA GLY A 264 7.43 46.04 14.08
C GLY A 264 8.88 46.54 14.18
N ASP A 265 9.55 46.33 15.32
CA ASP A 265 10.95 46.76 15.53
C ASP A 265 11.94 46.01 14.62
N LEU A 266 11.74 44.69 14.45
CA LEU A 266 12.53 43.86 13.54
C LEU A 266 12.16 44.11 12.06
N SER A 267 10.98 44.65 11.80
CA SER A 267 10.41 44.83 10.45
C SER A 267 10.42 43.51 9.67
N MET A 268 9.72 42.50 10.20
CA MET A 268 9.59 41.18 9.56
C MET A 268 8.99 41.30 8.15
N GLN A 269 9.71 40.82 7.14
CA GLN A 269 9.30 40.92 5.74
C GLN A 269 8.31 39.81 5.35
N ALA A 270 7.71 39.98 4.17
CA ALA A 270 6.90 38.94 3.57
C ALA A 270 7.74 37.69 3.27
N GLY A 271 7.10 36.53 3.38
CA GLY A 271 7.76 35.24 3.20
C GLY A 271 8.17 34.96 1.77
N THR A 272 9.30 34.27 1.60
CA THR A 272 9.78 33.72 0.33
C THR A 272 9.72 32.20 0.38
N ALA A 273 9.19 31.56 -0.66
CA ALA A 273 9.16 30.11 -0.76
C ALA A 273 10.58 29.57 -0.99
N VAL A 274 11.00 28.61 -0.18
CA VAL A 274 12.31 27.96 -0.25
C VAL A 274 12.13 26.44 -0.26
N THR A 275 13.00 25.76 -0.99
CA THR A 275 13.00 24.29 -1.13
C THR A 275 14.42 23.75 -0.93
N VAL A 276 14.58 22.42 -1.00
CA VAL A 276 15.91 21.80 -0.91
C VAL A 276 16.78 22.23 -2.10
N ASP A 277 16.19 22.45 -3.27
CA ASP A 277 16.86 22.98 -4.48
C ASP A 277 17.50 24.36 -4.27
N THR A 278 16.85 25.23 -3.49
CA THR A 278 17.28 26.63 -3.32
C THR A 278 18.23 26.84 -2.14
N ILE A 279 18.77 25.76 -1.56
CA ILE A 279 19.68 25.84 -0.41
C ILE A 279 21.01 26.49 -0.80
N ASP A 280 21.40 27.51 -0.04
CA ASP A 280 22.68 28.21 -0.15
C ASP A 280 23.41 28.22 1.20
N VAL A 281 24.49 27.44 1.30
CA VAL A 281 25.35 27.35 2.48
C VAL A 281 26.60 28.23 2.35
N THR A 282 26.66 29.17 1.41
CA THR A 282 27.83 30.06 1.22
C THR A 282 27.94 31.20 2.25
N SER A 283 26.98 31.28 3.18
CA SER A 283 26.94 32.17 4.36
C SER A 283 26.50 31.38 5.59
N VAL A 284 26.80 31.87 6.81
CA VAL A 284 26.34 31.26 8.07
C VAL A 284 24.82 31.34 8.16
N GLY A 285 24.22 32.49 7.80
CA GLY A 285 22.76 32.66 7.81
C GLY A 285 22.07 31.63 6.90
N GLY A 286 22.48 31.57 5.63
CA GLY A 286 21.96 30.57 4.69
C GLY A 286 22.21 29.13 5.14
N ALA A 287 23.36 28.85 5.76
CA ALA A 287 23.65 27.53 6.31
C ALA A 287 22.74 27.15 7.50
N GLN A 288 22.41 28.08 8.39
CA GLN A 288 21.47 27.84 9.49
C GLN A 288 20.04 27.63 8.98
N GLU A 289 19.60 28.44 8.02
CA GLU A 289 18.31 28.27 7.36
C GLU A 289 18.21 26.91 6.65
N SER A 290 19.28 26.50 5.98
CA SER A 290 19.37 25.21 5.28
C SER A 290 19.17 24.02 6.21
N VAL A 291 19.63 24.09 7.46
CA VAL A 291 19.37 23.03 8.46
C VAL A 291 17.87 22.90 8.73
N ALA A 292 17.15 24.02 8.85
CA ALA A 292 15.70 24.00 9.08
C ALA A 292 14.93 23.46 7.86
N ILE A 293 15.35 23.83 6.64
CA ILE A 293 14.79 23.29 5.39
C ILE A 293 15.01 21.78 5.30
N LEU A 294 16.24 21.31 5.55
CA LEU A 294 16.58 19.89 5.50
C LEU A 294 15.87 19.08 6.58
N ASP A 295 15.69 19.62 7.78
CA ASP A 295 14.89 18.97 8.83
C ASP A 295 13.41 18.84 8.43
N SER A 296 12.88 19.83 7.70
CA SER A 296 11.53 19.75 7.12
C SER A 296 11.43 18.66 6.05
N ALA A 297 12.39 18.63 5.12
CA ALA A 297 12.49 17.64 4.07
C ALA A 297 12.63 16.21 4.62
N LEU A 298 13.49 16.00 5.62
CA LEU A 298 13.66 14.71 6.30
C LEU A 298 12.34 14.23 6.92
N LYS A 299 11.63 15.11 7.64
CA LYS A 299 10.32 14.77 8.21
C LYS A 299 9.29 14.43 7.14
N TYR A 300 9.32 15.11 5.99
CA TYR A 300 8.44 14.81 4.87
C TYR A 300 8.70 13.41 4.29
N VAL A 301 9.97 13.07 4.05
CA VAL A 301 10.39 11.75 3.57
C VAL A 301 10.03 10.66 4.59
N ASP A 302 10.34 10.86 5.87
CA ASP A 302 10.07 9.89 6.94
C ASP A 302 8.57 9.66 7.16
N SER A 303 7.75 10.73 7.10
CA SER A 303 6.30 10.61 7.15
C SER A 303 5.78 9.72 6.02
N HIS A 304 6.31 9.89 4.80
CA HIS A 304 5.88 9.09 3.67
C HIS A 304 6.38 7.64 3.74
N ARG A 305 7.59 7.40 4.25
CA ARG A 305 8.10 6.05 4.54
C ARG A 305 7.24 5.33 5.58
N ALA A 306 6.78 6.03 6.62
CA ALA A 306 5.87 5.48 7.60
C ALA A 306 4.51 5.06 6.97
N GLU A 307 3.97 5.86 6.05
CA GLU A 307 2.77 5.50 5.29
C GLU A 307 2.98 4.24 4.44
N LEU A 308 4.13 4.11 3.76
CA LEU A 308 4.49 2.93 2.99
C LEU A 308 4.65 1.68 3.87
N GLY A 309 5.27 1.80 5.04
CA GLY A 309 5.38 0.70 6.00
C GLY A 309 4.01 0.24 6.51
N ALA A 310 3.10 1.17 6.82
CA ALA A 310 1.72 0.85 7.20
C ALA A 310 0.96 0.17 6.04
N PHE A 311 1.18 0.64 4.80
CA PHE A 311 0.61 0.04 3.60
C PHE A 311 1.08 -1.41 3.40
N GLN A 312 2.39 -1.68 3.54
CA GLN A 312 2.93 -3.04 3.46
C GLN A 312 2.30 -3.97 4.50
N ASN A 313 2.17 -3.53 5.76
CA ASN A 313 1.51 -4.30 6.81
C ASN A 313 0.04 -4.60 6.47
N ARG A 314 -0.70 -3.59 6.02
CA ARG A 314 -2.09 -3.75 5.59
C ARG A 314 -2.22 -4.77 4.45
N PHE A 315 -1.31 -4.76 3.49
CA PHE A 315 -1.31 -5.70 2.37
C PHE A 315 -0.94 -7.12 2.81
N ASN A 316 0.02 -7.28 3.73
CA ASN A 316 0.32 -8.60 4.32
C ASN A 316 -0.90 -9.17 5.07
N HIS A 317 -1.63 -8.36 5.83
CA HIS A 317 -2.87 -8.80 6.47
C HIS A 317 -3.96 -9.14 5.45
N ALA A 318 -4.10 -8.35 4.38
CA ALA A 318 -5.04 -8.63 3.31
C ALA A 318 -4.70 -9.95 2.61
N ILE A 319 -3.45 -10.19 2.25
CA ILE A 319 -2.98 -11.45 1.61
C ILE A 319 -3.34 -12.65 2.50
N ASN A 320 -2.98 -12.61 3.79
CA ASN A 320 -3.31 -13.70 4.72
C ASN A 320 -4.82 -13.97 4.82
N ASN A 321 -5.64 -12.91 4.78
CA ASN A 321 -7.09 -13.05 4.77
C ASN A 321 -7.61 -13.64 3.44
N LEU A 322 -7.08 -13.19 2.30
CA LEU A 322 -7.44 -13.70 0.98
C LEU A 322 -7.08 -15.17 0.84
N ASP A 323 -5.90 -15.58 1.31
CA ASP A 323 -5.46 -16.97 1.29
C ASP A 323 -6.37 -17.86 2.14
N ASN A 324 -6.76 -17.41 3.33
CA ASN A 324 -7.71 -18.12 4.18
C ASN A 324 -9.09 -18.26 3.51
N ILE A 325 -9.58 -17.19 2.88
CA ILE A 325 -10.84 -17.23 2.12
C ILE A 325 -10.70 -18.19 0.93
N ASN A 326 -9.57 -18.16 0.21
CA ASN A 326 -9.32 -19.02 -0.95
C ASN A 326 -9.27 -20.50 -0.56
N GLU A 327 -8.62 -20.83 0.56
CA GLU A 327 -8.63 -22.18 1.15
C GLU A 327 -10.06 -22.64 1.46
N ASN A 328 -10.85 -21.81 2.14
CA ASN A 328 -12.24 -22.12 2.48
C ASN A 328 -13.16 -22.25 1.25
N VAL A 329 -12.95 -21.42 0.23
CA VAL A 329 -13.67 -21.46 -1.05
C VAL A 329 -13.31 -22.75 -1.79
N ASN A 330 -12.03 -23.13 -1.83
CA ASN A 330 -11.59 -24.37 -2.45
C ASN A 330 -12.09 -25.61 -1.69
N ALA A 331 -12.06 -25.61 -0.36
CA ALA A 331 -12.63 -26.67 0.46
C ALA A 331 -14.14 -26.82 0.22
N SER A 332 -14.87 -25.70 0.10
CA SER A 332 -16.30 -25.70 -0.21
C SER A 332 -16.59 -26.21 -1.63
N LYS A 333 -15.79 -25.78 -2.61
CA LYS A 333 -15.85 -26.27 -3.99
C LYS A 333 -15.59 -27.77 -4.05
N SER A 334 -14.59 -28.26 -3.31
CA SER A 334 -14.25 -29.68 -3.23
C SER A 334 -15.41 -30.52 -2.68
N ARG A 335 -16.02 -30.11 -1.56
CA ARG A 335 -17.22 -30.79 -1.02
C ARG A 335 -18.40 -30.85 -2.00
N ILE A 336 -18.56 -29.81 -2.83
CA ILE A 336 -19.65 -29.74 -3.80
C ILE A 336 -19.35 -30.62 -5.01
N LYS A 337 -18.16 -30.43 -5.62
CA LYS A 337 -17.85 -30.92 -6.96
C LYS A 337 -16.99 -32.18 -6.97
N ASP A 338 -16.13 -32.40 -5.99
CA ASP A 338 -15.18 -33.51 -6.02
C ASP A 338 -15.84 -34.83 -5.61
N THR A 339 -15.31 -35.93 -6.14
CA THR A 339 -15.77 -37.30 -5.83
C THR A 339 -14.99 -37.88 -4.66
N ASP A 340 -15.70 -38.49 -3.70
CA ASP A 340 -15.08 -39.40 -2.74
C ASP A 340 -14.75 -40.72 -3.43
N PHE A 341 -13.46 -40.93 -3.73
CA PHE A 341 -12.96 -42.11 -4.42
C PHE A 341 -13.34 -43.43 -3.73
N ALA A 342 -13.29 -43.49 -2.40
CA ALA A 342 -13.60 -44.72 -1.66
C ALA A 342 -15.09 -45.09 -1.82
N LYS A 343 -15.96 -44.08 -1.70
CA LYS A 343 -17.40 -44.27 -1.88
C LYS A 343 -17.76 -44.65 -3.31
N GLU A 344 -17.19 -43.96 -4.31
CA GLU A 344 -17.51 -44.19 -5.72
C GLU A 344 -16.93 -45.52 -6.23
N THR A 345 -15.75 -45.94 -5.75
CA THR A 345 -15.18 -47.27 -6.06
C THR A 345 -16.04 -48.40 -5.50
N THR A 346 -16.58 -48.23 -4.29
CA THR A 346 -17.51 -49.20 -3.69
C THR A 346 -18.81 -49.29 -4.49
N ALA A 347 -19.35 -48.15 -4.93
CA ALA A 347 -20.54 -48.09 -5.77
C ALA A 347 -20.30 -48.73 -7.14
N MET A 348 -19.16 -48.44 -7.79
CA MET A 348 -18.74 -49.06 -9.05
C MET A 348 -18.65 -50.58 -8.91
N THR A 349 -17.97 -51.06 -7.88
CA THR A 349 -17.80 -52.50 -7.61
C THR A 349 -19.14 -53.18 -7.38
N LYS A 350 -20.04 -52.56 -6.60
CA LYS A 350 -21.41 -53.04 -6.39
C LYS A 350 -22.17 -53.14 -7.72
N ASN A 351 -22.10 -52.11 -8.56
CA ASN A 351 -22.79 -52.09 -9.86
C ASN A 351 -22.21 -53.12 -10.84
N GLN A 352 -20.89 -53.35 -10.80
CA GLN A 352 -20.22 -54.39 -11.59
C GLN A 352 -20.69 -55.79 -11.16
N ILE A 353 -20.78 -56.07 -9.86
CA ILE A 353 -21.32 -57.33 -9.32
C ILE A 353 -22.80 -57.48 -9.72
N LEU A 354 -23.60 -56.42 -9.60
CA LEU A 354 -25.02 -56.43 -10.00
C LEU A 354 -25.21 -56.67 -11.49
N SER A 355 -24.33 -56.12 -12.35
CA SER A 355 -24.36 -56.37 -13.79
C SER A 355 -24.05 -57.84 -14.11
N GLN A 356 -23.02 -58.41 -13.47
CA GLN A 356 -22.67 -59.84 -13.60
C GLN A 356 -23.77 -60.78 -13.08
N ALA A 357 -24.37 -60.45 -11.93
CA ALA A 357 -25.47 -61.23 -11.36
C ALA A 357 -26.75 -61.12 -12.22
N SER A 358 -27.09 -59.92 -12.68
CA SER A 358 -28.28 -59.69 -13.51
C SER A 358 -28.16 -60.32 -14.89
N SER A 359 -26.95 -60.39 -15.47
CA SER A 359 -26.72 -61.11 -16.74
C SER A 359 -26.91 -62.62 -16.57
N SER A 360 -26.44 -63.18 -15.45
CA SER A 360 -26.62 -64.58 -15.09
C SER A 360 -28.09 -64.93 -14.83
N ILE A 361 -28.80 -64.09 -14.07
CA ILE A 361 -30.25 -64.24 -13.81
C ILE A 361 -31.05 -64.03 -15.09
N LEU A 362 -30.67 -63.10 -15.96
CA LEU A 362 -31.32 -62.90 -17.26
C LEU A 362 -31.16 -64.13 -18.16
N ALA A 363 -29.98 -64.76 -18.18
CA ALA A 363 -29.75 -66.00 -18.90
C ALA A 363 -30.65 -67.13 -18.36
N GLN A 364 -30.75 -67.27 -17.04
CA GLN A 364 -31.63 -68.27 -16.40
C GLN A 364 -33.12 -67.99 -16.62
N ALA A 365 -33.54 -66.72 -16.52
CA ALA A 365 -34.91 -66.29 -16.76
C ALA A 365 -35.34 -66.50 -18.22
N LYS A 366 -34.41 -66.44 -19.17
CA LYS A 366 -34.65 -66.78 -20.59
C LYS A 366 -34.81 -68.28 -20.83
N GLN A 367 -34.31 -69.15 -19.96
CA GLN A 367 -34.46 -70.61 -20.09
C GLN A 367 -35.80 -71.12 -19.55
N ALA A 368 -36.42 -70.45 -18.59
CA ALA A 368 -37.68 -70.88 -17.96
C ALA A 368 -38.86 -71.07 -18.95
N PRO A 369 -39.10 -70.20 -19.95
CA PRO A 369 -40.13 -70.43 -20.97
C PRO A 369 -39.82 -71.63 -21.87
N ASN A 370 -38.54 -71.85 -22.21
CA ASN A 370 -38.11 -72.98 -23.04
C ASN A 370 -38.31 -74.32 -22.32
N ALA A 371 -38.03 -74.36 -21.02
CA ALA A 371 -38.32 -75.53 -20.18
C ALA A 371 -39.83 -75.81 -20.07
N ALA A 372 -40.66 -74.77 -19.98
CA ALA A 372 -42.12 -74.92 -19.94
C ALA A 372 -42.71 -75.38 -21.29
N LEU A 373 -42.18 -74.90 -22.42
CA LEU A 373 -42.51 -75.37 -23.76
C LEU A 373 -42.13 -76.84 -23.96
N SER A 374 -41.00 -77.27 -23.40
CA SER A 374 -40.56 -78.67 -23.44
C SER A 374 -41.41 -79.63 -22.58
N LEU A 375 -42.21 -79.11 -21.64
CA LEU A 375 -43.12 -79.90 -20.80
C LEU A 375 -44.56 -79.97 -21.34
N LEU A 376 -44.89 -79.13 -22.32
CA LEU A 376 -46.19 -79.06 -23.00
C LEU A 376 -46.17 -79.70 -24.41
N GLY A 377 -44.98 -80.08 -24.89
CA GLY A 377 -44.74 -80.70 -26.19
C GLY A 377 -44.47 -82.19 -26.09
#